data_AF-A0A1R1XK90-F1
#
_entry.id   AF-A0A1R1XK90-F1
#
_cell.length_a   1.000
_cell.length_b   1.000
_cell.length_c   1.000
_cell.angle_alpha   90.00
_cell.angle_beta   90.00
_cell.angle_gamma   90.00
#
_symmetry.space_group_name_H-M   'P 1'
#
loop_
_entity.id
_entity.type
_entity.pdbx_description
1 polymer ?
#
loop_
_entity_poly.entity_id
_entity_poly.type
_entity_poly.pdbx_seq_one_letter_code
_entity_poly.pdbx_strand_id
1 'polypeptide(L)'
;MDTPASKKFTLKLGTGFQHAKVSNSTGSRYNKSTVGRMIDHIYYAGLNSRPNWCTANRFLDLSDHMPITAQWTLVLSSHNRFTVLADTEMGLNELCAGLIDTVWDQSARLGALDAPDETIKTVLSNITLKKK
;
A
#
# COMPACT_ATOMS: atom_id res chain seq x y z
N MET A 1 -9.32 23.50 -8.59
CA MET A 1 -10.18 23.61 -9.79
C MET A 1 -11.61 23.25 -9.39
N ASP A 2 -12.68 23.91 -9.84
CA ASP A 2 -14.04 23.51 -9.40
C ASP A 2 -14.44 22.12 -9.87
N THR A 3 -15.36 21.47 -9.15
CA THR A 3 -15.80 20.10 -9.44
C THR A 3 -16.17 19.85 -10.91
N PRO A 4 -16.97 20.70 -11.61
CA PRO A 4 -17.30 20.46 -13.01
C PRO A 4 -16.08 20.55 -13.93
N ALA A 5 -15.21 21.53 -13.69
CA ALA A 5 -13.99 21.71 -14.46
C ALA A 5 -13.00 20.56 -14.21
N SER A 6 -12.89 20.09 -12.96
CA SER A 6 -12.03 18.97 -12.59
C SER A 6 -12.50 17.67 -13.23
N LYS A 7 -13.80 17.37 -13.21
CA LYS A 7 -14.37 16.21 -13.91
C LYS A 7 -14.13 16.28 -15.42
N LYS A 8 -14.30 17.45 -16.04
CA LYS A 8 -14.05 17.65 -17.47
C LYS A 8 -12.57 17.44 -17.81
N PHE A 9 -11.66 17.93 -16.97
CA PHE A 9 -10.22 17.72 -17.12
C PHE A 9 -9.86 16.24 -17.04
N THR A 10 -10.34 15.54 -16.00
CA THR A 10 -10.10 14.11 -15.84
C THR A 10 -10.67 13.28 -16.99
N LEU A 11 -11.85 13.63 -17.50
CA LEU A 11 -12.43 12.97 -18.67
C LEU A 11 -11.55 13.14 -19.92
N LYS A 12 -10.98 14.33 -20.13
CA LYS A 12 -10.05 14.60 -21.25
C LYS A 12 -8.75 13.80 -21.15
N LEU A 13 -8.30 13.46 -19.94
CA LEU A 13 -7.12 12.62 -19.75
C LEU A 13 -7.35 11.16 -20.19
N GLY A 14 -8.60 10.71 -20.30
CA GLY A 14 -8.92 9.36 -20.77
C GLY A 14 -8.49 8.22 -19.85
N THR A 15 -8.13 8.52 -18.60
CA THR A 15 -7.51 7.57 -17.64
C THR A 15 -8.52 6.69 -16.90
N GLY A 16 -9.83 6.87 -17.12
CA GLY A 16 -10.87 6.11 -16.42
C GLY A 16 -10.98 6.41 -14.92
N PHE A 17 -10.38 7.50 -14.43
CA PHE A 17 -10.48 7.89 -13.03
C PHE A 17 -11.93 8.21 -12.62
N GLN A 18 -12.34 7.65 -11.49
CA GLN A 18 -13.60 7.94 -10.82
C GLN A 18 -13.40 9.02 -9.77
N HIS A 19 -14.40 9.89 -9.61
CA HIS A 19 -14.38 10.98 -8.65
C HIS A 19 -15.01 10.55 -7.31
N ALA A 20 -14.27 10.67 -6.21
CA ALA A 20 -14.81 10.47 -4.87
C ALA A 20 -15.74 11.64 -4.49
N LYS A 21 -17.03 11.36 -4.24
CA LYS A 21 -18.01 12.40 -3.89
C LYS A 21 -17.82 12.83 -2.43
N VAL A 22 -17.48 14.10 -2.22
CA VAL A 22 -17.46 14.73 -0.90
C VAL A 22 -18.89 14.94 -0.39
N SER A 23 -19.22 14.50 0.83
CA SER A 23 -20.62 14.44 1.31
C SER A 23 -21.03 15.50 2.35
N ASN A 24 -20.10 16.09 3.10
CA ASN A 24 -20.39 16.95 4.26
C ASN A 24 -20.03 18.44 4.07
N SER A 25 -19.63 18.85 2.87
CA SER A 25 -19.22 20.23 2.59
C SER A 25 -19.53 20.63 1.15
N THR A 26 -19.82 21.91 0.96
CA THR A 26 -19.96 22.55 -0.35
C THR A 26 -18.61 22.98 -0.94
N GLY A 27 -17.55 22.99 -0.13
CA GLY A 27 -16.23 23.42 -0.56
C GLY A 27 -15.07 22.86 0.26
N SER A 28 -13.87 23.14 -0.23
CA SER A 28 -12.60 22.78 0.42
C SER A 28 -11.73 23.99 0.72
N ARG A 29 -12.19 25.22 0.45
CA ARG A 29 -11.43 26.43 0.70
C ARG A 29 -12.24 27.45 1.49
N TYR A 30 -11.63 28.09 2.48
CA TYR A 30 -12.19 29.23 3.17
C TYR A 30 -12.03 30.52 2.36
N ASN A 31 -13.07 31.34 2.37
CA ASN A 31 -13.04 32.73 1.89
C ASN A 31 -13.53 33.64 3.01
N LYS A 32 -12.61 34.38 3.63
CA LYS A 32 -12.91 35.36 4.69
C LYS A 32 -13.88 34.82 5.76
N SER A 33 -13.64 33.59 6.24
CA SER A 33 -14.43 32.82 7.23
C SER A 33 -15.63 32.01 6.72
N THR A 34 -15.94 32.04 5.43
CA THR A 34 -17.03 31.22 4.85
C THR A 34 -16.48 30.07 4.02
N VAL A 35 -17.20 28.95 3.99
CA VAL A 35 -16.85 27.83 3.10
C VAL A 35 -17.12 28.24 1.66
N GLY A 36 -16.05 28.28 0.86
CA GLY A 36 -16.04 28.63 -0.54
C GLY A 36 -16.25 27.42 -1.45
N ARG A 37 -15.50 27.37 -2.56
CA ARG A 37 -15.66 26.36 -3.62
C ARG A 37 -14.92 25.06 -3.29
N MET A 38 -15.38 23.96 -3.90
CA MET A 38 -14.67 22.68 -3.88
C MET A 38 -13.56 22.68 -4.91
N ILE A 39 -12.31 22.83 -4.46
CA ILE A 39 -11.16 22.96 -5.36
C ILE A 39 -10.12 21.85 -5.22
N ASP A 40 -10.19 21.12 -4.11
CA ASP A 40 -9.45 19.91 -3.82
C ASP A 40 -10.35 18.71 -4.15
N HIS A 41 -9.80 17.67 -4.77
CA HIS A 41 -10.58 16.52 -5.25
C HIS A 41 -9.77 15.24 -5.10
N ILE A 42 -10.44 14.14 -4.78
CA ILE A 42 -9.84 12.80 -4.77
C ILE A 42 -10.39 12.01 -5.95
N TYR A 43 -9.49 11.56 -6.82
CA TYR A 43 -9.78 10.68 -7.95
C TYR A 43 -9.07 9.33 -7.75
N TYR A 44 -9.72 8.26 -8.19
CA TYR A 44 -9.20 6.90 -8.03
C TYR A 44 -9.52 6.03 -9.25
N ALA A 45 -8.71 5.00 -9.51
CA ALA A 45 -8.98 3.95 -10.49
C ALA A 45 -8.38 2.63 -10.00
N GLY A 46 -8.76 1.52 -10.63
CA GLY A 46 -8.23 0.19 -10.31
C GLY A 46 -8.72 -0.41 -8.99
N LEU A 47 -9.68 0.24 -8.32
CA LEU A 47 -10.34 -0.28 -7.13
C LEU A 47 -11.70 -0.87 -7.51
N ASN A 48 -12.03 -2.01 -6.91
CA ASN A 48 -13.30 -2.72 -7.15
C ASN A 48 -14.50 -2.09 -6.43
N SER A 49 -14.25 -1.08 -5.60
CA SER A 49 -15.28 -0.40 -4.82
C SER A 49 -15.08 1.11 -4.83
N ARG A 50 -16.21 1.81 -4.65
CA ARG A 50 -16.20 3.23 -4.32
C ARG A 50 -15.72 3.42 -2.88
N PRO A 51 -15.17 4.60 -2.53
CA PRO A 51 -14.88 4.90 -1.13
C PRO A 51 -16.14 4.77 -0.29
N ASN A 52 -16.00 4.25 0.93
CA ASN A 52 -17.06 4.14 1.93
C ASN A 52 -17.61 5.53 2.24
N TRP A 53 -16.71 6.51 2.37
CA TRP A 53 -17.04 7.92 2.51
C TRP A 53 -15.88 8.80 2.02
N CYS A 54 -16.21 10.05 1.71
CA CYS A 54 -15.26 11.10 1.38
C CYS A 54 -15.82 12.42 1.96
N THR A 55 -15.03 13.12 2.77
CA THR A 55 -15.47 14.29 3.55
C THR A 55 -14.39 15.37 3.60
N ALA A 56 -14.82 16.63 3.71
CA ALA A 56 -13.92 17.73 4.04
C ALA A 56 -13.89 17.94 5.57
N ASN A 57 -12.70 18.12 6.14
CA ASN A 57 -12.51 18.41 7.55
C ASN A 57 -12.53 19.93 7.78
N ARG A 58 -13.67 20.43 8.26
CA ARG A 58 -13.93 21.85 8.52
C ARG A 58 -13.49 22.33 9.91
N PHE A 59 -13.03 21.42 10.75
CA PHE A 59 -12.62 21.74 12.13
C PHE A 59 -11.10 21.88 12.26
N LEU A 60 -10.35 21.53 11.21
CA LEU A 60 -8.91 21.69 11.17
C LEU A 60 -8.56 23.02 10.50
N ASP A 61 -8.42 24.06 11.31
CA ASP A 61 -8.12 25.43 10.86
C ASP A 61 -6.60 25.71 10.85
N LEU A 62 -5.89 25.01 9.97
CA LEU A 62 -4.44 25.16 9.78
C LEU A 62 -4.07 25.90 8.48
N SER A 63 -5.04 26.16 7.60
CA SER A 63 -4.86 26.70 6.25
C SER A 63 -6.16 27.29 5.73
N ASP A 64 -6.10 28.11 4.67
CA ASP A 64 -7.29 28.47 3.90
C ASP A 64 -7.87 27.28 3.13
N HIS A 65 -7.20 26.12 3.09
CA HIS A 65 -7.72 24.86 2.58
C HIS A 65 -8.11 23.88 3.69
N MET A 66 -9.32 23.32 3.56
CA MET A 66 -9.82 22.21 4.37
C MET A 66 -9.27 20.88 3.81
N PRO A 67 -8.71 20.00 4.66
CA PRO A 67 -8.32 18.67 4.24
C PRO A 67 -9.52 17.88 3.71
N ILE A 68 -9.33 17.15 2.61
CA ILE A 68 -10.30 16.14 2.14
C ILE A 68 -9.74 14.76 2.46
N THR A 69 -10.58 13.94 3.07
CA THR A 69 -10.24 12.56 3.44
C THR A 69 -11.26 11.61 2.84
N ALA A 70 -10.81 10.48 2.35
CA ALA A 70 -11.65 9.39 1.88
C ALA A 70 -11.18 8.07 2.49
N GLN A 71 -12.12 7.18 2.77
CA GLN A 71 -11.85 5.85 3.32
C GLN A 71 -12.33 4.78 2.34
N TRP A 72 -11.52 3.75 2.16
CA TRP A 72 -11.89 2.53 1.45
C TRP A 72 -11.77 1.34 2.40
N THR A 73 -12.68 0.37 2.24
CA THR A 73 -12.41 -1.01 2.64
C THR A 73 -11.75 -1.71 1.47
N LEU A 74 -10.48 -2.08 1.64
CA LEU A 74 -9.72 -2.80 0.62
C LEU A 74 -9.68 -4.29 0.96
N VAL A 75 -10.07 -5.12 0.01
CA VAL A 75 -9.80 -6.56 0.06
C VAL A 75 -8.56 -6.79 -0.80
N LEU A 76 -7.44 -7.13 -0.16
CA LEU A 76 -6.22 -7.50 -0.86
C LEU A 76 -6.29 -9.00 -1.14
N SER A 77 -6.48 -9.39 -2.40
CA SER A 77 -6.29 -10.79 -2.80
C SER A 77 -4.90 -10.96 -3.44
N SER A 78 -4.05 -11.74 -2.79
CA SER A 78 -2.84 -12.23 -3.43
C SER A 78 -3.19 -13.41 -4.32
N HIS A 79 -3.00 -13.27 -5.63
CA HIS A 79 -3.00 -14.39 -6.58
C HIS A 79 -1.64 -15.11 -6.58
N ASN A 80 -0.90 -15.00 -5.47
CA ASN A 80 0.39 -15.64 -5.34
C ASN A 80 0.15 -17.13 -5.06
N ARG A 81 0.83 -18.01 -5.82
CA ARG A 81 0.89 -19.46 -5.52
C ARG A 81 1.42 -19.78 -4.11
N PHE A 82 2.00 -18.79 -3.44
CA PHE A 82 2.44 -18.84 -2.05
C PHE A 82 1.45 -18.19 -1.07
N THR A 83 0.19 -17.91 -1.46
CA THR A 83 -0.87 -17.39 -0.58
C THR A 83 -1.06 -18.25 0.69
N VAL A 84 -0.76 -19.54 0.63
CA VAL A 84 -0.75 -20.44 1.78
C VAL A 84 0.18 -19.98 2.92
N LEU A 85 1.19 -19.15 2.62
CA LEU A 85 2.11 -18.57 3.61
C LEU A 85 1.58 -17.26 4.21
N ALA A 86 0.51 -16.68 3.66
CA ALA A 86 -0.07 -15.42 4.11
C ALA A 86 -1.22 -15.62 5.11
N ASP A 87 -1.79 -16.83 5.20
CA ASP A 87 -2.90 -17.16 6.12
C ASP A 87 -2.45 -17.37 7.58
N THR A 88 -1.15 -17.23 7.86
CA THR A 88 -0.65 -17.28 9.23
C THR A 88 -0.40 -15.85 9.72
N GLU A 89 -1.22 -15.37 10.66
CA GLU A 89 -0.83 -14.30 11.58
C GLU A 89 0.32 -14.83 12.44
N MET A 90 1.51 -14.89 11.84
CA MET A 90 2.74 -15.23 12.53
C MET A 90 3.57 -13.97 12.61
N GLY A 91 3.97 -13.61 13.82
CA GLY A 91 4.95 -12.54 14.01
C GLY A 91 6.23 -12.86 13.21
N LEU A 92 6.97 -11.85 12.79
CA LEU A 92 8.22 -12.03 12.01
C LEU A 92 9.16 -13.09 12.63
N ASN A 93 9.21 -13.16 13.96
CA ASN A 93 10.01 -14.13 14.70
C ASN A 93 9.47 -15.56 14.56
N GLU A 94 8.16 -15.75 14.60
CA GLU A 94 7.51 -17.06 14.41
C GLU A 94 7.69 -17.53 12.97
N LEU A 95 7.59 -16.62 12.00
CA LEU A 95 7.88 -16.90 10.59
C LEU A 95 9.32 -17.34 10.37
N CYS A 96 10.29 -16.63 10.97
CA CYS A 96 11.70 -17.01 10.89
C CYS A 96 11.95 -18.38 11.55
N ALA A 97 11.37 -18.64 12.73
CA ALA A 97 11.52 -19.93 13.40
C ALA A 97 10.93 -21.08 12.58
N GLY A 98 9.69 -20.96 12.11
CA GLY A 98 9.03 -21.99 11.31
C GLY A 98 9.72 -22.27 9.98
N LEU A 99 10.32 -21.24 9.34
CA LEU A 99 11.13 -21.42 8.15
C LEU A 99 12.42 -22.20 8.45
N ILE A 100 13.12 -21.87 9.53
CA ILE A 100 14.34 -22.58 9.96
C ILE A 100 14.02 -24.06 10.22
N ASP A 101 12.96 -24.33 10.98
CA ASP A 101 12.55 -25.71 11.30
C ASP A 101 12.19 -26.50 10.04
N THR A 102 11.45 -25.87 9.12
CA THR A 102 11.08 -26.49 7.84
C THR A 102 12.31 -26.80 6.99
N VAL A 103 13.23 -25.83 6.85
CA VAL A 103 14.47 -26.03 6.09
C VAL A 103 15.29 -27.16 6.71
N TRP A 104 15.40 -27.20 8.05
CA TRP A 104 16.15 -28.22 8.76
C TRP A 104 15.55 -29.62 8.58
N ASP A 105 14.22 -29.75 8.70
CA ASP A 105 13.51 -31.01 8.45
C ASP A 105 13.70 -31.49 7.00
N GLN A 106 13.61 -30.59 6.02
CA GLN A 106 13.87 -30.94 4.62
C GLN A 106 15.33 -31.35 4.37
N SER A 107 16.29 -30.64 4.97
CA SER A 107 17.71 -30.99 4.90
C SER A 107 18.01 -32.36 5.52
N ALA A 108 17.38 -32.68 6.65
CA ALA A 108 17.46 -34.00 7.29
C ALA A 108 16.91 -35.10 6.38
N ARG A 109 15.70 -34.88 5.83
CA ARG A 109 15.04 -35.83 4.91
C ARG A 109 15.83 -36.09 3.64
N LEU A 110 16.60 -35.10 3.17
CA LEU A 110 17.48 -35.23 2.01
C LEU A 110 18.85 -35.85 2.35
N GLY A 111 19.11 -36.20 3.61
CA GLY A 111 20.40 -36.74 4.05
C GLY A 111 21.55 -35.72 3.99
N ALA A 112 21.23 -34.43 3.89
CA ALA A 112 22.21 -33.35 3.75
C ALA A 112 22.89 -32.97 5.08
N LEU A 113 22.39 -33.48 6.22
CA LEU A 113 22.99 -33.26 7.54
C LEU A 113 24.23 -34.12 7.79
N ASP A 114 24.36 -35.24 7.07
CA ASP A 114 25.46 -36.19 7.21
C ASP A 114 26.47 -36.08 6.05
N ALA A 115 26.38 -35.00 5.26
CA ALA A 115 27.36 -34.74 4.21
C ALA A 115 28.75 -34.62 4.87
N PRO A 116 29.75 -35.43 4.46
CA PRO A 116 31.10 -35.30 4.97
C PRO A 116 31.58 -33.88 4.71
N ASP A 117 32.38 -33.34 5.64
CA ASP A 117 32.87 -31.95 5.69
C ASP A 117 33.44 -31.47 4.35
N GLU A 118 32.55 -31.13 3.41
CA GLU A 118 32.90 -30.59 2.13
C GLU A 118 33.20 -29.14 2.41
N THR A 119 34.48 -28.81 2.30
CA THR A 119 35.00 -27.46 2.39
C THR A 119 34.16 -26.58 1.47
N ILE A 120 33.20 -25.84 2.03
CA ILE A 120 32.36 -24.91 1.28
C ILE A 120 33.32 -23.90 0.68
N LYS A 121 33.65 -24.06 -0.60
CA LYS A 121 34.44 -23.09 -1.34
C LYS A 121 33.61 -21.83 -1.35
N THR A 122 34.01 -20.85 -0.55
CA THR A 122 33.44 -19.51 -0.57
C THR A 122 33.61 -18.97 -1.98
N VAL A 123 32.57 -19.03 -2.80
CA VAL A 123 32.52 -18.33 -4.10
C VAL A 123 32.21 -16.86 -3.82
N LEU A 124 33.00 -16.25 -2.96
CA LEU A 124 33.00 -14.80 -2.80
C LEU A 124 34.03 -14.25 -3.77
N SER A 125 33.61 -13.30 -4.59
CA SER A 125 34.53 -12.61 -5.49
C SER A 125 35.65 -11.94 -4.68
N ASN A 126 36.85 -11.85 -5.24
CA ASN A 126 38.00 -11.19 -4.59
C ASN A 126 37.73 -9.72 -4.22
N ILE A 127 36.69 -9.11 -4.79
CA ILE A 127 36.23 -7.75 -4.48
C ILE A 127 35.58 -7.71 -3.10
N THR A 128 34.87 -8.77 -2.70
CA THR A 128 34.25 -8.91 -1.38
C THR A 128 35.25 -9.24 -0.28
N LEU A 129 36.30 -10.02 -0.60
CA LEU A 129 37.37 -10.37 0.35
C LEU A 129 38.35 -9.23 0.63
N LYS A 130 38.34 -8.17 -0.17
CA LYS A 130 39.14 -6.96 0.08
C LYS A 130 38.27 -5.83 0.60
N LYS A 131 38.11 -5.75 1.92
CA LYS A 131 38.06 -4.44 2.59
C LYS A 131 38.32 -4.51 4.11
N LYS A 132 39.42 -3.81 4.47
CA LYS A 132 39.93 -3.36 5.77
C LYS A 132 40.56 -4.39 6.69
#